data_AF-A0A0G4EKD5-F1
#
_entry.id   AF-A0A0G4EKD5-F1
#
_cell.length_a   1.000
_cell.length_b   1.000
_cell.length_c   1.000
_cell.angle_alpha   90.00
_cell.angle_beta   90.00
_cell.angle_gamma   90.00
#
_symmetry.space_group_name_H-M   'P 1'
#
loop_
_entity.id
_entity.type
_entity.pdbx_description
1 polymer ?
#
loop_
_entity_poly.entity_id
_entity_poly.type
_entity_poly.pdbx_seq_one_letter_code
_entity_poly.pdbx_strand_id
1 'polypeptide(L)'
;MATDEQQLEELQRRFHLMEGERKMTYEAAQQTLKQNKDTIKTLKEEAKTLRLAVTDLKKSTLPPENVQLTQKREELATSKTRLDLTRDENAKLHSELKILTDKLKELELNARRPTSDDSPHMKQIRIFENRLDKAMIKYNEAQSIRKTYEQIVKRLKDERVGFDHQLAAIEKSLKAKEHDYEELLLLSHDANHAKDMAQAELHRFEQSVIEERQQREKEVQEKKTLVQARVEMNQRLEQREREKKLQQEADRAGKEALQTTQAVSELAAGVSHAEAEDERQRMQDFEEAFRRIKEATGVSDVNEVIQKFLTQEETQNNLLNLTKENQARIDQLQEERARLRAKLEEMKFSSSGMEQRRQAVDDYEAQLNEANSRCERARVKYERVAKILVDATAGIDHLAEFLQPIKLDREAPETAAPGAARNVEDTLVTCDLKLTKLLALTNMEPQGPPPGLLETAKMESALSSMAQSIRVRLPEADADEDRDEDEYEDELDEEVWNRKHVKYNSQQLLEKQQKKLKKKIKGSKPRKE
;
A
#
# COMPACT_ATOMS: atom_id res chain seq x y z
N MET A 1 -216.50 48.06 64.27
CA MET A 1 -216.13 46.88 65.09
C MET A 1 -215.29 45.95 64.24
N ALA A 2 -214.04 45.71 64.63
CA ALA A 2 -213.37 44.40 64.65
C ALA A 2 -212.11 44.57 65.51
N THR A 3 -211.94 43.64 66.44
CA THR A 3 -211.20 43.64 67.71
C THR A 3 -209.67 43.83 67.66
N ASP A 4 -209.13 44.40 68.75
CA ASP A 4 -207.72 44.74 69.03
C ASP A 4 -206.71 43.56 68.93
N GLU A 5 -207.17 42.32 68.82
CA GLU A 5 -206.33 41.12 68.74
C GLU A 5 -205.70 40.93 67.35
N GLN A 6 -206.37 41.39 66.27
CA GLN A 6 -205.85 41.29 64.91
C GLN A 6 -204.71 42.28 64.61
N GLN A 7 -204.70 43.43 65.30
CA GLN A 7 -203.64 44.43 65.12
C GLN A 7 -202.32 44.02 65.77
N LEU A 8 -202.35 43.18 66.81
CA LEU A 8 -201.15 42.67 67.47
C LEU A 8 -200.47 41.57 66.65
N GLU A 9 -201.26 40.68 66.04
CA GLU A 9 -200.73 39.57 65.23
C GLU A 9 -200.09 40.07 63.92
N GLU A 10 -200.64 41.11 63.32
CA GLU A 10 -200.08 41.76 62.13
C GLU A 10 -198.75 42.46 62.43
N LEU A 11 -198.63 43.09 63.61
CA LEU A 11 -197.40 43.75 64.04
C LEU A 11 -196.27 42.74 64.35
N GLN A 12 -196.62 41.57 64.90
CA GLN A 12 -195.66 40.50 65.18
C GLN A 12 -195.13 39.83 63.90
N ARG A 13 -195.97 39.62 62.88
CA ARG A 13 -195.51 39.11 61.57
C ARG A 13 -194.58 40.09 60.87
N ARG A 14 -194.86 41.39 60.97
CA ARG A 14 -194.02 42.44 60.37
C ARG A 14 -192.66 42.54 61.06
N PHE A 15 -192.58 42.31 62.37
CA PHE A 15 -191.32 42.29 63.10
C PHE A 15 -190.44 41.08 62.73
N HIS A 16 -191.01 39.88 62.61
CA HIS A 16 -190.28 38.69 62.18
C HIS A 16 -189.73 38.81 60.75
N LEU A 17 -190.48 39.44 59.84
CA LEU A 17 -190.00 39.68 58.47
C LEU A 17 -188.80 40.64 58.47
N MET A 18 -188.85 41.71 59.27
CA MET A 18 -187.76 42.68 59.41
C MET A 18 -186.51 42.05 60.05
N GLU A 19 -186.66 41.12 61.00
CA GLU A 19 -185.51 40.38 61.55
C GLU A 19 -184.89 39.42 60.52
N GLY A 20 -185.71 38.78 59.67
CA GLY A 20 -185.24 37.97 58.55
C GLY A 20 -184.47 38.78 57.50
N GLU A 21 -184.99 39.94 57.10
CA GLU A 21 -184.31 40.85 56.16
C GLU A 21 -183.02 41.44 56.74
N ARG A 22 -183.01 41.78 58.03
CA ARG A 22 -181.79 42.26 58.71
C ARG A 22 -180.72 41.16 58.82
N LYS A 23 -181.11 39.90 59.02
CA LYS A 23 -180.16 38.77 59.06
C LYS A 23 -179.58 38.48 57.67
N MET A 24 -180.41 38.46 56.62
CA MET A 24 -179.97 38.27 55.24
C MET A 24 -179.02 39.36 54.76
N THR A 25 -179.32 40.62 55.08
CA THR A 25 -178.45 41.76 54.73
C THR A 25 -177.12 41.74 55.48
N TYR A 26 -177.11 41.32 56.76
CA TYR A 26 -175.88 41.15 57.52
C TYR A 26 -175.02 39.99 56.98
N GLU A 27 -175.62 38.84 56.66
CA GLU A 27 -174.91 37.70 56.07
C GLU A 27 -174.34 38.04 54.68
N ALA A 28 -175.09 38.75 53.84
CA ALA A 28 -174.61 39.23 52.54
C ALA A 28 -173.45 40.23 52.67
N ALA A 29 -173.50 41.14 53.66
CA ALA A 29 -172.42 42.07 53.96
C ALA A 29 -171.16 41.36 54.48
N GLN A 30 -171.31 40.31 55.28
CA GLN A 30 -170.19 39.52 55.80
C GLN A 30 -169.53 38.69 54.68
N GLN A 31 -170.32 38.15 53.75
CA GLN A 31 -169.83 37.39 52.60
C GLN A 31 -169.06 38.29 51.62
N THR A 32 -169.56 39.50 51.34
CA THR A 32 -168.84 40.50 50.52
C THR A 32 -167.55 40.98 51.20
N LEU A 33 -167.53 41.14 52.52
CA LEU A 33 -166.30 41.47 53.24
C LEU A 33 -165.24 40.36 53.14
N LYS A 34 -165.67 39.10 53.17
CA LYS A 34 -164.78 37.93 53.00
C LYS A 34 -164.22 37.87 51.58
N GLN A 35 -165.06 38.05 50.56
CA GLN A 35 -164.64 38.14 49.17
C GLN A 35 -163.63 39.29 48.95
N ASN A 36 -163.87 40.46 49.54
CA ASN A 36 -162.95 41.60 49.44
C ASN A 36 -161.62 41.36 50.16
N LYS A 37 -161.60 40.57 51.24
CA LYS A 37 -160.34 40.19 51.90
C LYS A 37 -159.53 39.20 51.06
N ASP A 38 -160.19 38.29 50.36
CA ASP A 38 -159.52 37.31 49.51
C ASP A 38 -158.97 37.97 48.23
N THR A 39 -159.67 38.92 47.62
CA THR A 39 -159.16 39.69 46.46
C THR A 39 -157.96 40.58 46.83
N ILE A 40 -157.91 41.15 48.04
CA ILE A 40 -156.74 41.91 48.49
C ILE A 40 -155.51 40.99 48.67
N LYS A 41 -155.71 39.74 49.08
CA LYS A 41 -154.59 38.78 49.20
C LYS A 41 -154.03 38.42 47.82
N THR A 42 -154.88 38.10 46.84
CA THR A 42 -154.42 37.76 45.48
C THR A 42 -153.66 38.93 44.84
N LEU A 43 -154.16 40.17 44.97
CA LEU A 43 -153.48 41.35 44.43
C LEU A 43 -152.11 41.62 45.08
N LYS A 44 -151.93 41.28 46.37
CA LYS A 44 -150.63 41.41 47.05
C LYS A 44 -149.62 40.37 46.57
N GLU A 45 -150.08 39.15 46.28
CA GLU A 45 -149.24 38.10 45.69
C GLU A 45 -148.82 38.47 44.26
N GLU A 46 -149.74 38.99 43.45
CA GLU A 46 -149.45 39.50 42.10
C GLU A 46 -148.48 40.70 42.11
N ALA A 47 -148.61 41.62 43.07
CA ALA A 47 -147.66 42.72 43.21
C ALA A 47 -146.25 42.24 43.60
N LYS A 48 -146.15 41.15 44.37
CA LYS A 48 -144.87 40.53 44.74
C LYS A 48 -144.23 39.82 43.56
N THR A 49 -145.01 39.08 42.75
CA THR A 49 -144.50 38.41 41.55
C THR A 49 -144.06 39.40 40.49
N LEU A 50 -144.82 40.48 40.26
CA LEU A 50 -144.43 41.55 39.32
C LEU A 50 -143.15 42.27 39.75
N ARG A 51 -142.95 42.53 41.06
CA ARG A 51 -141.69 43.12 41.53
C ARG A 51 -140.49 42.23 41.29
N LEU A 52 -140.64 40.91 41.49
CA LEU A 52 -139.58 39.94 41.20
C LEU A 52 -139.26 39.88 39.70
N ALA A 53 -140.28 39.89 38.85
CA ALA A 53 -140.10 39.93 37.40
C ALA A 53 -139.34 41.20 36.93
N VAL A 54 -139.65 42.37 37.52
CA VAL A 54 -138.95 43.64 37.21
C VAL A 54 -137.49 43.61 37.68
N THR A 55 -137.19 43.00 38.83
CA THR A 55 -135.79 42.85 39.28
C THR A 55 -134.98 41.90 38.41
N ASP A 56 -135.59 40.84 37.88
CA ASP A 56 -134.93 39.89 36.98
C ASP A 56 -134.70 40.50 35.60
N LEU A 57 -135.65 41.28 35.06
CA LEU A 57 -135.47 42.02 33.81
C LEU A 57 -134.35 43.08 33.89
N LYS A 58 -134.15 43.72 35.05
CA LYS A 58 -133.02 44.65 35.28
C LYS A 58 -131.66 43.95 35.41
N LYS A 59 -131.62 42.68 35.81
CA LYS A 59 -130.37 41.87 35.85
C LYS A 59 -130.06 41.19 34.51
N SER A 60 -131.08 40.96 33.66
CA SER A 60 -130.95 40.34 32.34
C SER A 60 -130.66 41.33 31.21
N THR A 61 -130.34 42.60 31.52
CA THR A 61 -129.86 43.55 30.51
C THR A 61 -128.41 43.20 30.16
N LEU A 62 -128.25 42.43 29.09
CA LEU A 62 -126.97 42.14 28.45
C LEU A 62 -126.21 43.44 28.16
N PRO A 63 -124.86 43.46 28.25
CA PRO A 63 -124.08 44.57 27.74
C PRO A 63 -124.39 44.80 26.25
N PRO A 64 -124.39 46.04 25.75
CA PRO A 64 -124.76 46.33 24.37
C PRO A 64 -123.81 45.60 23.40
N GLU A 65 -124.38 44.91 22.41
CA GLU A 65 -123.75 44.14 21.32
C GLU A 65 -122.57 44.86 20.63
N ASN A 66 -122.50 46.18 20.75
CA ASN A 66 -121.39 47.02 20.30
C ASN A 66 -120.04 46.75 21.00
N VAL A 67 -120.01 46.28 22.26
CA VAL A 67 -118.75 46.05 22.99
C VAL A 67 -118.10 44.71 22.56
N GLN A 68 -118.88 43.69 22.25
CA GLN A 68 -118.33 42.41 21.77
C GLN A 68 -117.87 42.49 20.31
N LEU A 69 -118.59 43.24 19.45
CA LEU A 69 -118.17 43.50 18.08
C LEU A 69 -116.89 44.33 17.98
N THR A 70 -116.69 45.29 18.89
CA THR A 70 -115.46 46.08 18.96
C THR A 70 -114.28 45.23 19.43
N GLN A 71 -114.45 44.41 20.48
CA GLN A 71 -113.42 43.46 20.92
C GLN A 71 -113.04 42.44 19.81
N LYS A 72 -114.03 41.87 19.10
CA LYS A 72 -113.76 40.96 17.98
C LYS A 72 -113.07 41.65 16.79
N ARG A 73 -113.36 42.92 16.54
CA ARG A 73 -112.65 43.72 15.53
C ARG A 73 -111.21 44.03 15.94
N GLU A 74 -110.96 44.30 17.21
CA GLU A 74 -109.60 44.46 17.76
C GLU A 74 -108.80 43.15 17.74
N GLU A 75 -109.41 42.02 18.11
CA GLU A 75 -108.82 40.69 17.97
C GLU A 75 -108.50 40.36 16.50
N LEU A 76 -109.39 40.72 15.56
CA LEU A 76 -109.15 40.53 14.13
C LEU A 76 -108.03 41.45 13.61
N ALA A 77 -107.96 42.70 14.08
CA ALA A 77 -106.91 43.66 13.71
C ALA A 77 -105.55 43.23 14.26
N THR A 78 -105.50 42.74 15.50
CA THR A 78 -104.27 42.19 16.12
C THR A 78 -103.84 40.88 15.46
N SER A 79 -104.80 40.02 15.05
CA SER A 79 -104.48 38.82 14.29
C SER A 79 -103.99 39.12 12.86
N LYS A 80 -104.54 40.14 12.21
CA LYS A 80 -104.09 40.59 10.88
C LYS A 80 -102.68 41.18 10.94
N THR A 81 -102.44 42.11 11.87
CA THR A 81 -101.10 42.69 12.07
C THR A 81 -100.08 41.62 12.43
N ARG A 82 -100.43 40.61 13.24
CA ARG A 82 -99.56 39.47 13.50
C ARG A 82 -99.28 38.64 12.25
N LEU A 83 -100.28 38.39 11.41
CA LEU A 83 -100.12 37.67 10.15
C LEU A 83 -99.20 38.44 9.20
N ASP A 84 -99.43 39.74 9.05
CA ASP A 84 -98.60 40.61 8.21
C ASP A 84 -97.15 40.65 8.70
N LEU A 85 -96.91 40.76 10.01
CA LEU A 85 -95.56 40.66 10.59
C LEU A 85 -94.90 39.30 10.30
N THR A 86 -95.61 38.19 10.52
CA THR A 86 -95.06 36.86 10.22
C THR A 86 -94.81 36.64 8.72
N ARG A 87 -95.59 37.31 7.85
CA ARG A 87 -95.42 37.25 6.40
C ARG A 87 -94.19 38.03 5.97
N ASP A 88 -93.95 39.20 6.56
CA ASP A 88 -92.74 40.00 6.33
C ASP A 88 -91.49 39.28 6.85
N GLU A 89 -91.56 38.62 8.01
CA GLU A 89 -90.48 37.78 8.53
C GLU A 89 -90.20 36.58 7.60
N ASN A 90 -91.24 35.92 7.10
CA ASN A 90 -91.08 34.83 6.12
C ASN A 90 -90.43 35.31 4.82
N ALA A 91 -90.82 36.48 4.33
CA ALA A 91 -90.24 37.08 3.13
C ALA A 91 -88.76 37.42 3.32
N LYS A 92 -88.37 37.93 4.50
CA LYS A 92 -86.96 38.16 4.86
C LYS A 92 -86.17 36.85 4.88
N LEU A 93 -86.68 35.82 5.56
CA LEU A 93 -86.04 34.51 5.62
C LEU A 93 -85.90 33.85 4.23
N HIS A 94 -86.89 34.01 3.34
CA HIS A 94 -86.79 33.53 1.97
C HIS A 94 -85.73 34.28 1.16
N SER A 95 -85.61 35.60 1.35
CA SER A 95 -84.55 36.40 0.74
C SER A 95 -83.17 35.97 1.25
N GLU A 96 -83.03 35.73 2.55
CA GLU A 96 -81.79 35.25 3.17
C GLU A 96 -81.41 33.85 2.66
N LEU A 97 -82.37 32.92 2.61
CA LEU A 97 -82.16 31.59 2.03
C LEU A 97 -81.70 31.68 0.58
N LYS A 98 -82.28 32.56 -0.22
CA LYS A 98 -81.87 32.77 -1.61
C LYS A 98 -80.41 33.23 -1.70
N ILE A 99 -80.04 34.24 -0.91
CA ILE A 99 -78.65 34.72 -0.82
C ILE A 99 -77.71 33.59 -0.38
N LEU A 100 -78.12 32.78 0.59
CA LEU A 100 -77.31 31.67 1.08
C LEU A 100 -77.15 30.57 0.03
N THR A 101 -78.21 30.25 -0.72
CA THR A 101 -78.13 29.29 -1.84
C THR A 101 -77.28 29.80 -2.98
N ASP A 102 -77.31 31.09 -3.29
CA ASP A 102 -76.48 31.68 -4.34
C ASP A 102 -75.00 31.68 -3.92
N LYS A 103 -74.70 32.00 -2.65
CA LYS A 103 -73.36 31.85 -2.06
C LYS A 103 -72.88 30.40 -2.06
N LEU A 104 -73.77 29.45 -1.77
CA LEU A 104 -73.44 28.03 -1.78
C LEU A 104 -73.09 27.56 -3.20
N LYS A 105 -73.84 27.99 -4.22
CA LYS A 105 -73.50 27.72 -5.63
C LYS A 105 -72.17 28.36 -6.04
N GLU A 106 -71.90 29.59 -5.59
CA GLU A 106 -70.62 30.25 -5.86
C GLU A 106 -69.46 29.50 -5.21
N LEU A 107 -69.62 29.05 -3.96
CA LEU A 107 -68.64 28.23 -3.26
C LEU A 107 -68.47 26.86 -3.91
N GLU A 108 -69.52 26.22 -4.41
CA GLU A 108 -69.44 24.96 -5.17
C GLU A 108 -68.68 25.14 -6.49
N LEU A 109 -68.91 26.26 -7.19
CA LEU A 109 -68.18 26.59 -8.42
C LEU A 109 -66.67 26.81 -8.13
N ASN A 110 -66.36 27.49 -7.02
CA ASN A 110 -65.00 27.74 -6.58
C ASN A 110 -64.32 26.49 -5.98
N ALA A 111 -65.09 25.57 -5.38
CA ALA A 111 -64.60 24.30 -4.85
C ALA A 111 -64.31 23.27 -5.95
N ARG A 112 -64.85 23.48 -7.17
CA ARG A 112 -64.45 22.74 -8.36
C ARG A 112 -63.03 23.17 -8.75
N ARG A 113 -62.03 22.61 -8.05
CA ARG A 113 -60.61 22.77 -8.34
C ARG A 113 -60.39 22.57 -9.85
N PRO A 114 -59.88 23.57 -10.59
CA PRO A 114 -59.36 23.28 -11.92
C PRO A 114 -58.22 22.28 -11.72
N THR A 115 -58.35 21.12 -12.34
CA THR A 115 -57.33 20.06 -12.33
C THR A 115 -55.97 20.68 -12.69
N SER A 116 -55.08 20.77 -11.71
CA SER A 116 -53.76 21.42 -11.81
C SER A 116 -52.75 20.64 -12.66
N ASP A 117 -53.16 19.53 -13.27
CA ASP A 117 -52.30 18.67 -14.08
C ASP A 117 -51.89 19.30 -15.41
N ASP A 118 -52.57 20.36 -15.85
CA ASP A 118 -52.26 21.11 -17.08
C ASP A 118 -51.72 22.53 -16.82
N SER A 119 -51.21 22.80 -15.61
CA SER A 119 -50.51 24.06 -15.35
C SER A 119 -49.20 24.12 -16.15
N PRO A 120 -48.89 25.23 -16.83
CA PRO A 120 -47.62 25.41 -17.55
C PRO A 120 -46.40 25.21 -16.63
N HIS A 121 -46.55 25.47 -15.33
CA HIS A 121 -45.54 25.22 -14.32
C HIS A 121 -45.28 23.72 -14.11
N MET A 122 -46.32 22.88 -14.13
CA MET A 122 -46.17 21.42 -14.00
C MET A 122 -45.45 20.82 -15.21
N LYS A 123 -45.70 21.36 -16.41
CA LYS A 123 -44.97 20.99 -17.64
C LYS A 123 -43.50 21.39 -17.55
N GLN A 124 -43.19 22.59 -17.03
CA GLN A 124 -41.81 23.02 -16.80
C GLN A 124 -41.09 22.14 -15.76
N ILE A 125 -41.75 21.79 -14.66
CA ILE A 125 -41.20 20.89 -13.64
C ILE A 125 -40.82 19.55 -14.28
N ARG A 126 -41.72 18.92 -15.07
CA ARG A 126 -41.40 17.66 -15.77
C ARG A 126 -40.23 17.79 -16.75
N ILE A 127 -40.08 18.93 -17.43
CA ILE A 127 -38.94 19.15 -18.34
C ILE A 127 -37.63 19.27 -17.56
N PHE A 128 -37.64 19.99 -16.43
CA PHE A 128 -36.47 20.12 -15.56
C PHE A 128 -36.09 18.80 -14.91
N GLU A 129 -37.07 18.01 -14.46
CA GLU A 129 -36.86 16.64 -13.95
C GLU A 129 -36.19 15.76 -15.02
N ASN A 130 -36.74 15.70 -16.23
CA ASN A 130 -36.14 14.94 -17.33
C ASN A 130 -34.73 15.42 -17.70
N ARG A 131 -34.46 16.72 -17.59
CA ARG A 131 -33.13 17.29 -17.86
C ARG A 131 -32.15 16.96 -16.73
N LEU A 132 -32.62 16.95 -15.49
CA LEU A 132 -31.84 16.54 -14.33
C LEU A 132 -31.49 15.06 -14.42
N ASP A 133 -32.44 14.19 -14.74
CA ASP A 133 -32.19 12.76 -14.92
C ASP A 133 -31.15 12.49 -16.01
N LYS A 134 -31.25 13.18 -17.16
CA LYS A 134 -30.23 13.10 -18.22
C LYS A 134 -28.86 13.59 -17.76
N ALA A 135 -28.81 14.65 -16.94
CA ALA A 135 -27.55 15.14 -16.38
C ALA A 135 -26.97 14.14 -15.36
N MET A 136 -27.80 13.52 -14.54
CA MET A 136 -27.38 12.48 -13.59
C MET A 136 -26.85 11.24 -14.29
N ILE A 137 -27.51 10.76 -15.35
CA ILE A 137 -27.03 9.63 -16.15
C ILE A 137 -25.64 9.94 -16.73
N LYS A 138 -25.47 11.12 -17.35
CA LYS A 138 -24.17 11.55 -17.90
C LYS A 138 -23.09 11.69 -16.82
N TYR A 139 -23.45 12.22 -15.65
CA TYR A 139 -22.53 12.33 -14.52
C TYR A 139 -22.08 10.95 -14.04
N ASN A 140 -23.01 10.01 -13.87
CA ASN A 140 -22.69 8.66 -13.44
C ASN A 140 -21.84 7.90 -14.47
N GLU A 141 -22.13 8.09 -15.76
CA GLU A 141 -21.32 7.54 -16.85
C GLU A 141 -19.90 8.12 -16.85
N ALA A 142 -19.77 9.45 -16.74
CA ALA A 142 -18.47 10.11 -16.63
C ALA A 142 -17.69 9.68 -15.37
N GLN A 143 -18.38 9.46 -14.24
CA GLN A 143 -17.77 8.94 -13.03
C GLN A 143 -17.29 7.49 -13.20
N SER A 144 -18.06 6.65 -13.88
CA SER A 144 -17.65 5.28 -14.22
C SER A 144 -16.39 5.28 -15.09
N ILE A 145 -16.39 6.10 -16.16
CA ILE A 145 -15.24 6.27 -17.04
C ILE A 145 -14.02 6.79 -16.27
N ARG A 146 -14.19 7.82 -15.42
CA ARG A 146 -13.12 8.33 -14.56
C ARG A 146 -12.52 7.24 -13.68
N LYS A 147 -13.34 6.44 -13.01
CA LYS A 147 -12.89 5.32 -12.16
C LYS A 147 -12.07 4.30 -12.97
N THR A 148 -12.48 3.96 -14.19
CA THR A 148 -11.72 3.05 -15.04
C THR A 148 -10.36 3.64 -15.45
N TYR A 149 -10.30 4.93 -15.82
CA TYR A 149 -9.01 5.58 -16.09
C TYR A 149 -8.12 5.69 -14.86
N GLU A 150 -8.69 5.93 -13.67
CA GLU A 150 -7.91 5.91 -12.42
C GLU A 150 -7.31 4.54 -12.14
N GLN A 151 -8.05 3.46 -12.39
CA GLN A 151 -7.52 2.10 -12.28
C GLN A 151 -6.40 1.83 -13.31
N ILE A 152 -6.59 2.25 -14.56
CA ILE A 152 -5.56 2.12 -15.60
C ILE A 152 -4.29 2.89 -15.20
N VAL A 153 -4.43 4.12 -14.72
CA VAL A 153 -3.29 4.94 -14.27
C VAL A 153 -2.60 4.31 -13.07
N LYS A 154 -3.36 3.75 -12.10
CA LYS A 154 -2.78 3.04 -10.97
C LYS A 154 -1.95 1.85 -11.44
N ARG A 155 -2.52 1.00 -12.29
CA ARG A 155 -1.82 -0.17 -12.86
C ARG A 155 -0.55 0.23 -13.62
N LEU A 156 -0.61 1.28 -14.44
CA LEU A 156 0.56 1.77 -15.18
C LEU A 156 1.65 2.32 -14.26
N LYS A 157 1.28 2.94 -13.13
CA LYS A 157 2.25 3.39 -12.12
C LYS A 157 2.90 2.21 -11.41
N ASP A 158 2.11 1.19 -11.07
CA ASP A 158 2.62 -0.03 -10.44
C ASP A 158 3.55 -0.79 -11.41
N GLU A 159 3.17 -0.92 -12.69
CA GLU A 159 4.01 -1.51 -13.74
C GLU A 159 5.31 -0.71 -13.96
N ARG A 160 5.25 0.63 -13.92
CA ARG A 160 6.44 1.49 -14.01
C ARG A 160 7.45 1.18 -12.89
N VAL A 161 6.98 1.04 -11.66
CA VAL A 161 7.85 0.69 -10.53
C VAL A 161 8.44 -0.72 -10.73
N GLY A 162 7.67 -1.66 -11.28
CA GLY A 162 8.17 -2.99 -11.66
C GLY A 162 9.30 -2.94 -12.68
N PHE A 163 9.21 -2.08 -13.70
CA PHE A 163 10.28 -1.90 -14.68
C PHE A 163 11.58 -1.36 -14.07
N ASP A 164 11.49 -0.44 -13.11
CA ASP A 164 12.69 0.07 -12.41
C ASP A 164 13.44 -1.05 -11.67
N HIS A 165 12.71 -2.01 -11.06
CA HIS A 165 13.32 -3.18 -10.42
C HIS A 165 13.97 -4.13 -11.43
N GLN A 166 13.30 -4.40 -12.56
CA GLN A 166 13.87 -5.23 -13.63
C GLN A 166 15.12 -4.59 -14.23
N LEU A 167 15.11 -3.27 -14.42
CA LEU A 167 16.23 -2.52 -14.94
C LEU A 167 17.41 -2.56 -13.96
N ALA A 168 17.17 -2.34 -12.66
CA ALA A 168 18.20 -2.46 -11.63
C ALA A 168 18.80 -3.88 -11.54
N ALA A 169 17.99 -4.93 -11.71
CA ALA A 169 18.45 -6.31 -11.74
C ALA A 169 19.36 -6.58 -12.97
N ILE A 170 18.95 -6.09 -14.14
CA ILE A 170 19.74 -6.20 -15.37
C ILE A 170 21.06 -5.41 -15.23
N GLU A 171 21.02 -4.19 -14.69
CA GLU A 171 22.22 -3.38 -14.45
C GLU A 171 23.19 -4.05 -13.47
N LYS A 172 22.68 -4.68 -12.41
CA LYS A 172 23.50 -5.44 -11.46
C LYS A 172 24.15 -6.64 -12.15
N SER A 173 23.40 -7.38 -12.96
CA SER A 173 23.92 -8.50 -13.74
C SER A 173 24.98 -8.05 -14.77
N LEU A 174 24.75 -6.92 -15.43
CA LEU A 174 25.70 -6.33 -16.37
C LEU A 174 27.02 -5.98 -15.67
N LYS A 175 26.97 -5.28 -14.53
CA LYS A 175 28.18 -4.94 -13.74
C LYS A 175 28.94 -6.18 -13.28
N ALA A 176 28.23 -7.22 -12.85
CA ALA A 176 28.88 -8.49 -12.50
C ALA A 176 29.57 -9.13 -13.71
N LYS A 177 28.95 -9.09 -14.89
CA LYS A 177 29.53 -9.63 -16.13
C LYS A 177 30.70 -8.80 -16.66
N GLU A 178 30.66 -7.48 -16.49
CA GLU A 178 31.79 -6.59 -16.79
C GLU A 178 32.99 -6.92 -15.90
N HIS A 179 32.76 -7.12 -14.59
CA HIS A 179 33.80 -7.56 -13.67
C HIS A 179 34.36 -8.95 -14.06
N ASP A 180 33.50 -9.94 -14.33
CA ASP A 180 33.93 -11.25 -14.82
C ASP A 180 34.77 -11.14 -16.11
N TYR A 181 34.42 -10.20 -16.99
CA TYR A 181 35.14 -9.95 -18.24
C TYR A 181 36.52 -9.32 -17.98
N GLU A 182 36.62 -8.36 -17.08
CA GLU A 182 37.88 -7.74 -16.67
C GLU A 182 38.83 -8.77 -16.04
N GLU A 183 38.32 -9.63 -15.15
CA GLU A 183 39.10 -10.74 -14.59
C GLU A 183 39.58 -11.71 -15.68
N LEU A 184 38.71 -12.07 -16.63
CA LEU A 184 39.07 -12.95 -17.73
C LEU A 184 40.10 -12.31 -18.67
N LEU A 185 40.05 -10.99 -18.85
CA LEU A 185 41.02 -10.24 -19.64
C LEU A 185 42.40 -10.25 -18.98
N LEU A 186 42.46 -10.05 -17.66
CA LEU A 186 43.70 -10.17 -16.89
C LEU A 186 44.26 -11.59 -16.98
N LEU A 187 43.43 -12.62 -16.78
CA LEU A 187 43.85 -14.01 -16.91
C LEU A 187 44.35 -14.34 -18.34
N SER A 188 43.73 -13.74 -19.37
CA SER A 188 44.18 -13.88 -20.75
C SER A 188 45.55 -13.23 -20.96
N HIS A 189 45.79 -12.05 -20.39
CA HIS A 189 47.10 -11.40 -20.43
C HIS A 189 48.17 -12.27 -19.74
N ASP A 190 47.89 -12.79 -18.54
CA ASP A 190 48.80 -13.67 -17.81
C ASP A 190 49.08 -14.97 -18.57
N ALA A 191 48.06 -15.57 -19.18
CA ALA A 191 48.23 -16.77 -20.00
C ALA A 191 49.07 -16.50 -21.26
N ASN A 192 48.90 -15.35 -21.91
CA ASN A 192 49.75 -14.93 -23.04
C ASN A 192 51.18 -14.68 -22.59
N HIS A 193 51.38 -14.01 -21.45
CA HIS A 193 52.71 -13.77 -20.89
C HIS A 193 53.43 -15.10 -20.57
N ALA A 194 52.74 -16.04 -19.92
CA ALA A 194 53.29 -17.37 -19.62
C ALA A 194 53.65 -18.14 -20.90
N LYS A 195 52.82 -18.03 -21.95
CA LYS A 195 53.12 -18.62 -23.26
C LYS A 195 54.36 -17.97 -23.88
N ASP A 196 54.47 -16.65 -23.88
CA ASP A 196 55.61 -15.93 -24.45
C ASP A 196 56.92 -16.26 -23.70
N MET A 197 56.85 -16.37 -22.37
CA MET A 197 57.97 -16.84 -21.55
C MET A 197 58.38 -18.27 -21.94
N ALA A 198 57.43 -19.20 -22.05
CA ALA A 198 57.72 -20.57 -22.44
C ALA A 198 58.30 -20.67 -23.87
N GLN A 199 57.83 -19.83 -24.80
CA GLN A 199 58.38 -19.73 -26.15
C GLN A 199 59.80 -19.17 -26.15
N ALA A 200 60.08 -18.15 -25.33
CA ALA A 200 61.42 -17.61 -25.19
C ALA A 200 62.39 -18.62 -24.56
N GLU A 201 61.95 -19.38 -23.56
CA GLU A 201 62.73 -20.47 -22.96
C GLU A 201 63.00 -21.60 -23.97
N LEU A 202 61.98 -22.01 -24.73
CA LEU A 202 62.12 -23.00 -25.79
C LEU A 202 63.15 -22.54 -26.84
N HIS A 203 63.06 -21.29 -27.30
CA HIS A 203 64.01 -20.73 -28.26
C HIS A 203 65.44 -20.69 -27.70
N ARG A 204 65.62 -20.31 -26.43
CA ARG A 204 66.94 -20.35 -25.76
C ARG A 204 67.50 -21.77 -25.69
N PHE A 205 66.64 -22.75 -25.39
CA PHE A 205 67.03 -24.15 -25.35
C PHE A 205 67.40 -24.68 -26.74
N GLU A 206 66.60 -24.39 -27.77
CA GLU A 206 66.89 -24.74 -29.16
C GLU A 206 68.24 -24.16 -29.61
N GLN A 207 68.49 -22.88 -29.31
CA GLN A 207 69.76 -22.23 -29.61
C GLN A 207 70.94 -22.92 -28.90
N SER A 208 70.79 -23.25 -27.62
CA SER A 208 71.82 -23.98 -26.86
C SER A 208 72.10 -25.37 -27.45
N VAL A 209 71.07 -26.10 -27.89
CA VAL A 209 71.22 -27.40 -28.55
C VAL A 209 71.92 -27.27 -29.91
N ILE A 210 71.62 -26.20 -30.68
CA ILE A 210 72.30 -25.93 -31.95
C ILE A 210 73.77 -25.61 -31.71
N GLU A 211 74.10 -24.78 -30.73
CA GLU A 211 75.47 -24.44 -30.36
C GLU A 211 76.26 -25.68 -29.91
N GLU A 212 75.65 -26.53 -29.08
CA GLU A 212 76.27 -27.77 -28.63
C GLU A 212 76.52 -28.75 -29.81
N ARG A 213 75.57 -28.84 -30.75
CA ARG A 213 75.76 -29.64 -31.98
C ARG A 213 76.90 -29.09 -32.83
N GLN A 214 76.96 -27.78 -33.03
CA GLN A 214 78.05 -27.14 -33.77
C GLN A 214 79.40 -27.36 -33.09
N GLN A 215 79.44 -27.28 -31.76
CA GLN A 215 80.66 -27.54 -30.99
C GLN A 215 81.11 -28.99 -31.12
N ARG A 216 80.19 -29.95 -30.99
CA ARG A 216 80.48 -31.37 -31.23
C ARG A 216 80.95 -31.64 -32.66
N GLU A 217 80.35 -31.00 -33.66
CA GLU A 217 80.76 -31.14 -35.06
C GLU A 217 82.17 -30.57 -35.30
N LYS A 218 82.50 -29.42 -34.70
CA LYS A 218 83.87 -28.87 -34.71
C LYS A 218 84.87 -29.84 -34.08
N GLU A 219 84.58 -30.37 -32.90
CA GLU A 219 85.46 -31.33 -32.22
C GLU A 219 85.65 -32.62 -33.03
N VAL A 220 84.57 -33.14 -33.64
CA VAL A 220 84.64 -34.31 -34.52
C VAL A 220 85.50 -34.01 -35.74
N GLN A 221 85.34 -32.82 -36.34
CA GLN A 221 86.12 -32.40 -37.49
C GLN A 221 87.60 -32.23 -37.15
N GLU A 222 87.94 -31.63 -36.02
CA GLU A 222 89.31 -31.50 -35.50
C GLU A 222 89.96 -32.86 -35.24
N LYS A 223 89.23 -33.80 -34.64
CA LYS A 223 89.72 -35.17 -34.44
C LYS A 223 89.93 -35.88 -35.78
N LYS A 224 89.02 -35.69 -36.74
CA LYS A 224 89.13 -36.26 -38.09
C LYS A 224 90.34 -35.74 -38.84
N THR A 225 90.63 -34.43 -38.78
CA THR A 225 91.82 -33.85 -39.41
C THR A 225 93.11 -34.34 -38.74
N LEU A 226 93.13 -34.48 -37.42
CA LEU A 226 94.27 -35.05 -36.69
C LEU A 226 94.54 -36.50 -37.07
N VAL A 227 93.50 -37.33 -37.15
CA VAL A 227 93.60 -38.73 -37.60
C VAL A 227 94.09 -38.79 -39.05
N GLN A 228 93.55 -37.96 -39.93
CA GLN A 228 93.97 -37.92 -41.33
C GLN A 228 95.44 -37.50 -41.47
N ALA A 229 95.90 -36.49 -40.72
CA ALA A 229 97.30 -36.10 -40.67
C ALA A 229 98.21 -37.24 -40.16
N ARG A 230 97.77 -38.02 -39.16
CA ARG A 230 98.51 -39.22 -38.70
C ARG A 230 98.57 -40.31 -39.77
N VAL A 231 97.47 -40.56 -40.48
CA VAL A 231 97.43 -41.54 -41.58
C VAL A 231 98.37 -41.11 -42.70
N GLU A 232 98.35 -39.84 -43.10
CA GLU A 232 99.27 -39.31 -44.11
C GLU A 232 100.74 -39.41 -43.67
N MET A 233 101.04 -39.11 -42.40
CA MET A 233 102.38 -39.27 -41.83
C MET A 233 102.84 -40.74 -41.85
N ASN A 234 101.96 -41.67 -41.43
CA ASN A 234 102.24 -43.10 -41.47
C ASN A 234 102.43 -43.60 -42.90
N GLN A 235 101.62 -43.16 -43.86
CA GLN A 235 101.81 -43.49 -45.28
C GLN A 235 103.14 -42.97 -45.81
N ARG A 236 103.56 -41.76 -45.45
CA ARG A 236 104.88 -41.22 -45.81
C ARG A 236 106.01 -42.02 -45.18
N LEU A 237 105.85 -42.48 -43.94
CA LEU A 237 106.83 -43.35 -43.28
C LEU A 237 106.90 -44.72 -43.95
N GLU A 238 105.76 -45.35 -44.27
CA GLU A 238 105.71 -46.61 -45.02
C GLU A 238 106.34 -46.48 -46.41
N GLN A 239 106.09 -45.37 -47.12
CA GLN A 239 106.74 -45.10 -48.42
C GLN A 239 108.25 -45.00 -48.27
N ARG A 240 108.75 -44.24 -47.28
CA ARG A 240 110.18 -44.16 -46.99
C ARG A 240 110.78 -45.50 -46.56
N GLU A 241 110.05 -46.32 -45.81
CA GLU A 241 110.50 -47.66 -45.44
C GLU A 241 110.52 -48.61 -46.63
N ARG A 242 109.53 -48.54 -47.55
CA ARG A 242 109.55 -49.32 -48.80
C ARG A 242 110.71 -48.88 -49.69
N GLU A 243 110.96 -47.58 -49.82
CA GLU A 243 112.13 -47.04 -50.53
C GLU A 243 113.44 -47.50 -49.90
N LYS A 244 113.56 -47.43 -48.56
CA LYS A 244 114.73 -47.94 -47.83
C LYS A 244 114.89 -49.45 -47.92
N LYS A 245 113.80 -50.23 -47.95
CA LYS A 245 113.87 -51.69 -48.17
C LYS A 245 114.31 -52.01 -49.59
N LEU A 246 113.82 -51.28 -50.60
CA LEU A 246 114.30 -51.40 -51.97
C LEU A 246 115.80 -51.05 -52.08
N GLN A 247 116.25 -50.02 -51.35
CA GLN A 247 117.65 -49.62 -51.25
C GLN A 247 118.49 -50.65 -50.48
N GLN A 248 117.97 -51.22 -49.39
CA GLN A 248 118.63 -52.27 -48.62
C GLN A 248 118.67 -53.61 -49.36
N GLU A 249 117.69 -53.94 -50.21
CA GLU A 249 117.75 -55.10 -51.09
C GLU A 249 118.78 -54.90 -52.21
N ALA A 250 118.95 -53.65 -52.69
CA ALA A 250 120.06 -53.27 -53.57
C ALA A 250 121.43 -53.33 -52.85
N ASP A 251 121.50 -52.94 -51.57
CA ASP A 251 122.74 -53.01 -50.77
C ASP A 251 123.02 -54.43 -50.21
N ARG A 252 122.01 -55.29 -50.09
CA ARG A 252 122.12 -56.70 -49.66
C ARG A 252 122.65 -57.61 -50.76
N ALA A 253 122.55 -57.20 -52.03
CA ALA A 253 123.33 -57.80 -53.12
C ALA A 253 124.83 -57.44 -53.05
N GLY A 254 125.22 -56.46 -52.21
CA GLY A 254 126.60 -55.95 -52.12
C GLY A 254 127.34 -56.19 -50.80
N LYS A 255 126.75 -56.86 -49.81
CA LYS A 255 127.39 -57.08 -48.48
C LYS A 255 127.19 -58.50 -47.95
N GLU A 256 127.68 -59.48 -48.70
CA GLU A 256 128.15 -60.76 -48.16
C GLU A 256 129.59 -60.59 -47.66
N ALA A 257 129.77 -59.93 -46.52
CA ALA A 257 130.97 -60.07 -45.69
C ALA A 257 130.79 -59.23 -44.42
N LEU A 258 131.24 -59.79 -43.30
CA LEU A 258 131.39 -59.13 -42.00
C LEU A 258 130.13 -59.05 -41.12
N GLN A 259 129.72 -60.22 -40.64
CA GLN A 259 129.09 -60.32 -39.31
C GLN A 259 129.58 -61.58 -38.60
N THR A 260 130.88 -61.61 -38.34
CA THR A 260 131.47 -62.37 -37.25
C THR A 260 131.92 -61.37 -36.19
N THR A 261 131.86 -61.79 -34.93
CA THR A 261 132.38 -61.10 -33.74
C THR A 261 131.63 -59.84 -33.30
N GLN A 262 130.67 -60.03 -32.38
CA GLN A 262 130.65 -59.33 -31.10
C GLN A 262 129.57 -59.94 -30.18
N ALA A 263 129.79 -61.20 -29.81
CA ALA A 263 129.49 -61.64 -28.45
C ALA A 263 130.64 -61.14 -27.55
N VAL A 264 130.37 -60.91 -26.27
CA VAL A 264 131.27 -60.32 -25.24
C VAL A 264 131.16 -58.79 -25.11
N SER A 265 129.98 -58.33 -24.68
CA SER A 265 129.86 -57.15 -23.80
C SER A 265 128.65 -57.27 -22.86
N GLU A 266 128.37 -58.51 -22.42
CA GLU A 266 127.51 -58.83 -21.30
C GLU A 266 128.46 -59.38 -20.22
N LEU A 267 128.79 -58.59 -19.17
CA LEU A 267 129.13 -59.06 -17.80
C LEU A 267 129.80 -58.03 -16.87
N ALA A 268 129.77 -56.72 -17.13
CA ALA A 268 130.55 -55.77 -16.29
C ALA A 268 129.80 -54.50 -15.83
N ALA A 269 128.49 -54.57 -15.55
CA ALA A 269 127.75 -53.46 -14.92
C ALA A 269 126.72 -53.90 -13.85
N GLY A 270 126.77 -55.15 -13.38
CA GLY A 270 125.66 -55.77 -12.62
C GLY A 270 125.57 -55.48 -11.12
N VAL A 271 126.37 -54.58 -10.54
CA VAL A 271 126.39 -54.40 -9.06
C VAL A 271 126.07 -52.98 -8.59
N SER A 272 126.15 -51.97 -9.48
CA SER A 272 125.57 -50.64 -9.22
C SER A 272 124.17 -50.46 -9.82
N HIS A 273 123.69 -51.45 -10.57
CA HIS A 273 122.37 -51.42 -11.22
C HIS A 273 121.23 -51.85 -10.29
N ALA A 274 121.47 -52.65 -9.24
CA ALA A 274 120.39 -53.18 -8.40
C ALA A 274 119.69 -52.10 -7.54
N GLU A 275 120.44 -51.17 -6.93
CA GLU A 275 119.84 -50.06 -6.18
C GLU A 275 119.18 -49.02 -7.11
N ALA A 276 119.75 -48.81 -8.29
CA ALA A 276 119.18 -47.95 -9.33
C ALA A 276 117.96 -48.58 -10.02
N GLU A 277 117.87 -49.91 -10.07
CA GLU A 277 116.72 -50.67 -10.56
C GLU A 277 115.59 -50.69 -9.54
N ASP A 278 115.88 -50.82 -8.24
CA ASP A 278 114.87 -50.69 -7.17
C ASP A 278 114.29 -49.27 -7.10
N GLU A 279 115.11 -48.22 -7.22
CA GLU A 279 114.60 -46.84 -7.34
C GLU A 279 113.84 -46.60 -8.65
N ARG A 280 114.27 -47.21 -9.77
CA ARG A 280 113.52 -47.18 -11.03
C ARG A 280 112.18 -47.90 -10.94
N GLN A 281 112.12 -49.04 -10.26
CA GLN A 281 110.88 -49.78 -10.07
C GLN A 281 109.92 -49.00 -9.18
N ARG A 282 110.39 -48.41 -8.08
CA ARG A 282 109.56 -47.49 -7.28
C ARG A 282 109.08 -46.29 -8.09
N MET A 283 109.94 -45.68 -8.91
CA MET A 283 109.53 -44.60 -9.81
C MET A 283 108.52 -45.07 -10.86
N GLN A 284 108.65 -46.28 -11.40
CA GLN A 284 107.69 -46.88 -12.33
C GLN A 284 106.35 -47.19 -11.65
N ASP A 285 106.36 -47.70 -10.42
CA ASP A 285 105.15 -47.95 -9.64
C ASP A 285 104.40 -46.65 -9.35
N PHE A 286 105.12 -45.59 -8.95
CA PHE A 286 104.52 -44.26 -8.79
C PHE A 286 104.03 -43.71 -10.12
N GLU A 287 104.79 -43.85 -11.21
CA GLU A 287 104.37 -43.37 -12.53
C GLU A 287 103.13 -44.11 -13.04
N GLU A 288 103.03 -45.42 -12.82
CA GLU A 288 101.87 -46.23 -13.18
C GLU A 288 100.65 -45.88 -12.30
N ALA A 289 100.84 -45.70 -10.99
CA ALA A 289 99.80 -45.22 -10.10
C ALA A 289 99.28 -43.83 -10.51
N PHE A 290 100.19 -42.91 -10.87
CA PHE A 290 99.82 -41.60 -11.40
C PHE A 290 99.13 -41.69 -12.75
N ARG A 291 99.55 -42.59 -13.64
CA ARG A 291 98.91 -42.81 -14.95
C ARG A 291 97.48 -43.32 -14.77
N ARG A 292 97.25 -44.24 -13.83
CA ARG A 292 95.90 -44.72 -13.45
C ARG A 292 95.04 -43.60 -12.86
N ILE A 293 95.58 -42.76 -11.98
CA ILE A 293 94.85 -41.59 -11.44
C ILE A 293 94.53 -40.59 -12.55
N LYS A 294 95.47 -40.35 -13.47
CA LYS A 294 95.32 -39.47 -14.63
C LYS A 294 94.23 -39.95 -15.58
N GLU A 295 94.18 -41.26 -15.85
CA GLU A 295 93.15 -41.90 -16.66
C GLU A 295 91.78 -41.87 -15.96
N ALA A 296 91.72 -42.13 -14.65
CA ALA A 296 90.47 -42.12 -13.88
C ALA A 296 89.89 -40.71 -13.68
N THR A 297 90.75 -39.70 -13.54
CA THR A 297 90.35 -38.29 -13.38
C THR A 297 90.18 -37.56 -14.72
N GLY A 298 90.71 -38.10 -15.82
CA GLY A 298 90.60 -37.55 -17.17
C GLY A 298 91.41 -36.27 -17.41
N VAL A 299 92.43 -36.01 -16.58
CA VAL A 299 93.15 -34.73 -16.53
C VAL A 299 94.53 -34.85 -17.19
N SER A 300 94.99 -33.84 -17.94
CA SER A 300 96.24 -33.95 -18.72
C SER A 300 97.51 -33.51 -17.99
N ASP A 301 97.39 -32.70 -16.93
CA ASP A 301 98.51 -32.16 -16.15
C ASP A 301 98.44 -32.61 -14.67
N VAL A 302 99.60 -32.92 -14.09
CA VAL A 302 99.73 -33.37 -12.68
C VAL A 302 99.30 -32.25 -11.73
N ASN A 303 99.62 -30.99 -12.04
CA ASN A 303 99.18 -29.86 -11.23
C ASN A 303 97.65 -29.67 -11.24
N GLU A 304 96.99 -30.00 -12.36
CA GLU A 304 95.53 -29.92 -12.46
C GLU A 304 94.86 -31.06 -11.66
N VAL A 305 95.48 -32.25 -11.58
CA VAL A 305 95.03 -33.33 -10.67
C VAL A 305 95.11 -32.89 -9.21
N ILE A 306 96.22 -32.25 -8.80
CA ILE A 306 96.40 -31.77 -7.43
C ILE A 306 95.38 -30.66 -7.10
N GLN A 307 95.17 -29.71 -8.00
CA GLN A 307 94.17 -28.66 -7.81
C GLN A 307 92.74 -29.23 -7.74
N LYS A 308 92.39 -30.19 -8.61
CA LYS A 308 91.08 -30.85 -8.54
C LYS A 308 90.91 -31.65 -7.26
N PHE A 309 91.93 -32.34 -6.77
CA PHE A 309 91.86 -33.03 -5.48
C PHE A 309 91.64 -32.07 -4.31
N LEU A 310 92.37 -30.95 -4.28
CA LEU A 310 92.23 -29.94 -3.22
C LEU A 310 90.87 -29.24 -3.28
N THR A 311 90.40 -28.87 -4.47
CA THR A 311 89.08 -28.24 -4.65
C THR A 311 87.92 -29.23 -4.55
N GLN A 312 88.16 -30.52 -4.76
CA GLN A 312 87.16 -31.58 -4.58
C GLN A 312 86.76 -31.71 -3.11
N GLU A 313 87.71 -31.59 -2.18
CA GLU A 313 87.40 -31.59 -0.75
C GLU A 313 86.57 -30.35 -0.35
N GLU A 314 86.93 -29.17 -0.85
CA GLU A 314 86.15 -27.94 -0.63
C GLU A 314 84.75 -28.01 -1.24
N THR A 315 84.62 -28.50 -2.48
CA THR A 315 83.31 -28.66 -3.14
C THR A 315 82.46 -29.73 -2.46
N GLN A 316 83.05 -30.84 -2.01
CA GLN A 316 82.38 -31.85 -1.21
C GLN A 316 81.89 -31.27 0.12
N ASN A 317 82.73 -30.52 0.82
CA ASN A 317 82.35 -29.86 2.07
C ASN A 317 81.25 -28.82 1.86
N ASN A 318 81.30 -28.06 0.77
CA ASN A 318 80.25 -27.10 0.40
C ASN A 318 78.93 -27.81 0.07
N LEU A 319 78.97 -28.91 -0.70
CA LEU A 319 77.78 -29.71 -0.99
C LEU A 319 77.19 -30.35 0.26
N LEU A 320 78.02 -30.84 1.19
CA LEU A 320 77.58 -31.38 2.47
C LEU A 320 76.93 -30.30 3.34
N ASN A 321 77.51 -29.10 3.39
CA ASN A 321 76.93 -27.95 4.09
C ASN A 321 75.60 -27.53 3.47
N LEU A 322 75.52 -27.43 2.14
CA LEU A 322 74.29 -27.09 1.43
C LEU A 322 73.20 -28.16 1.60
N THR A 323 73.60 -29.44 1.65
CA THR A 323 72.68 -30.56 1.94
C THR A 323 72.17 -30.45 3.37
N LYS A 324 73.04 -30.16 4.33
CA LYS A 324 72.68 -29.96 5.74
C LYS A 324 71.75 -28.76 5.94
N GLU A 325 72.01 -27.64 5.25
CA GLU A 325 71.18 -26.44 5.29
C GLU A 325 69.81 -26.66 4.66
N ASN A 326 69.76 -27.32 3.49
CA ASN A 326 68.50 -27.69 2.85
C ASN A 326 67.70 -28.67 3.71
N GLN A 327 68.35 -29.65 4.35
CA GLN A 327 67.68 -30.56 5.28
C GLN A 327 67.10 -29.81 6.48
N ALA A 328 67.86 -28.90 7.09
CA ALA A 328 67.37 -28.06 8.17
C ALA A 328 66.18 -27.18 7.74
N ARG A 329 66.21 -26.65 6.52
CA ARG A 329 65.11 -25.86 5.96
C ARG A 329 63.86 -26.70 5.68
N ILE A 330 64.03 -27.94 5.22
CA ILE A 330 62.92 -28.90 5.07
C ILE A 330 62.31 -29.20 6.44
N ASP A 331 63.12 -29.45 7.46
CA ASP A 331 62.65 -29.76 8.81
C ASP A 331 61.89 -28.56 9.41
N GLN A 332 62.39 -27.34 9.24
CA GLN A 332 61.70 -26.10 9.63
C GLN A 332 60.34 -25.94 8.93
N LEU A 333 60.30 -26.12 7.61
CA LEU A 333 59.05 -26.05 6.84
C LEU A 333 58.06 -27.16 7.23
N GLN A 334 58.55 -28.35 7.60
CA GLN A 334 57.71 -29.43 8.11
C GLN A 334 57.12 -29.08 9.48
N GLU A 335 57.90 -28.48 10.37
CA GLU A 335 57.45 -28.02 11.69
C GLU A 335 56.44 -26.87 11.56
N GLU A 336 56.68 -25.90 10.68
CA GLU A 336 55.71 -24.85 10.37
C GLU A 336 54.41 -25.42 9.79
N ARG A 337 54.51 -26.39 8.86
CA ARG A 337 53.34 -27.07 8.31
C ARG A 337 52.57 -27.83 9.39
N ALA A 338 53.27 -28.49 10.31
CA ALA A 338 52.65 -29.19 11.44
C ALA A 338 51.96 -28.20 12.39
N ARG A 339 52.60 -27.07 12.71
CA ARG A 339 52.04 -25.99 13.53
C ARG A 339 50.81 -25.36 12.88
N LEU A 340 50.85 -25.08 11.59
CA LEU A 340 49.71 -24.53 10.85
C LEU A 340 48.57 -25.55 10.75
N ARG A 341 48.86 -26.84 10.57
CA ARG A 341 47.84 -27.90 10.63
C ARG A 341 47.22 -28.02 12.00
N ALA A 342 48.02 -27.96 13.07
CA ALA A 342 47.51 -27.98 14.44
C ALA A 342 46.60 -26.78 14.72
N LYS A 343 46.98 -25.56 14.29
CA LYS A 343 46.11 -24.38 14.36
C LYS A 343 44.83 -24.53 13.55
N LEU A 344 44.92 -25.18 12.39
CA LEU A 344 43.77 -25.42 11.52
C LEU A 344 42.84 -26.49 12.11
N GLU A 345 43.38 -27.54 12.72
CA GLU A 345 42.63 -28.51 13.50
C GLU A 345 42.00 -27.86 14.73
N GLU A 346 42.74 -27.05 15.48
CA GLU A 346 42.21 -26.26 16.59
C GLU A 346 41.06 -25.35 16.12
N MET A 347 41.21 -24.64 14.99
CA MET A 347 40.13 -23.85 14.41
C MET A 347 38.95 -24.72 13.94
N LYS A 348 39.20 -25.89 13.36
CA LYS A 348 38.16 -26.84 12.91
C LYS A 348 37.43 -27.53 14.06
N PHE A 349 38.12 -27.85 15.16
CA PHE A 349 37.55 -28.49 16.35
C PHE A 349 37.07 -27.47 17.39
N SER A 350 37.47 -26.19 17.27
CA SER A 350 36.77 -25.04 17.88
C SER A 350 35.42 -24.74 17.21
N SER A 351 35.00 -25.55 16.24
CA SER A 351 33.62 -25.56 15.70
C SER A 351 32.56 -25.97 16.72
N SER A 352 32.94 -26.33 17.95
CA SER A 352 32.02 -26.31 19.11
C SER A 352 31.45 -24.91 19.40
N GLY A 353 31.99 -23.85 18.78
CA GLY A 353 31.42 -22.51 18.76
C GLY A 353 30.57 -22.16 17.53
N MET A 354 30.28 -23.10 16.61
CA MET A 354 29.40 -22.81 15.46
C MET A 354 27.98 -22.46 15.91
N GLU A 355 27.45 -23.12 16.94
CA GLU A 355 26.15 -22.77 17.54
C GLU A 355 26.16 -21.35 18.11
N GLN A 356 27.19 -20.99 18.87
CA GLN A 356 27.33 -19.66 19.49
C GLN A 356 27.62 -18.56 18.46
N ARG A 357 28.35 -18.87 17.40
CA ARG A 357 28.65 -17.91 16.32
C ARG A 357 27.44 -17.71 15.41
N ARG A 358 26.65 -18.76 15.17
CA ARG A 358 25.38 -18.67 14.45
C ARG A 358 24.34 -17.91 15.26
N GLN A 359 24.24 -18.19 16.56
CA GLN A 359 23.37 -17.45 17.47
C GLN A 359 23.79 -15.98 17.61
N ALA A 360 25.09 -15.68 17.65
CA ALA A 360 25.56 -14.29 17.62
C ALA A 360 25.24 -13.59 16.29
N VAL A 361 25.33 -14.30 15.15
CA VAL A 361 24.93 -13.77 13.84
C VAL A 361 23.43 -13.52 13.81
N ASP A 362 22.62 -14.48 14.27
CA ASP A 362 21.16 -14.34 14.36
C ASP A 362 20.77 -13.17 15.30
N ASP A 363 21.48 -12.99 16.41
CA ASP A 363 21.29 -11.86 17.33
C ASP A 363 21.66 -10.52 16.69
N TYR A 364 22.74 -10.47 15.89
CA TYR A 364 23.13 -9.27 15.15
C TYR A 364 22.15 -8.96 14.01
N GLU A 365 21.65 -9.98 13.31
CA GLU A 365 20.62 -9.83 12.29
C GLU A 365 19.29 -9.35 12.90
N ALA A 366 18.91 -9.86 14.06
CA ALA A 366 17.75 -9.40 14.81
C ALA A 366 17.91 -7.93 15.24
N GLN A 367 19.06 -7.56 15.78
CA GLN A 367 19.36 -6.17 16.16
C GLN A 367 19.38 -5.23 14.93
N LEU A 368 19.91 -5.69 13.80
CA LEU A 368 19.93 -4.93 12.55
C LEU A 368 18.50 -4.71 12.01
N ASN A 369 17.67 -5.75 12.03
CA ASN A 369 16.28 -5.67 11.59
C ASN A 369 15.45 -4.76 12.51
N GLU A 370 15.69 -4.81 13.82
CA GLU A 370 15.05 -3.91 14.77
C GLU A 370 15.49 -2.45 14.55
N ALA A 371 16.78 -2.21 14.34
CA ALA A 371 17.31 -0.89 14.04
C ALA A 371 16.75 -0.33 12.72
N ASN A 372 16.67 -1.15 11.67
CA ASN A 372 16.05 -0.79 10.39
C ASN A 372 14.56 -0.47 10.56
N SER A 373 13.82 -1.29 11.31
CA SER A 373 12.39 -1.05 11.59
C SER A 373 12.17 0.22 12.42
N ARG A 374 13.09 0.56 13.33
CA ARG A 374 13.06 1.83 14.07
C ARG A 374 13.37 3.01 13.15
N CYS A 375 14.35 2.87 12.27
CA CYS A 375 14.72 3.89 11.28
C CYS A 375 13.55 4.17 10.32
N GLU A 376 12.91 3.13 9.80
CA GLU A 376 11.79 3.26 8.88
C GLU A 376 10.58 3.92 9.55
N ARG A 377 10.25 3.53 10.78
CA ARG A 377 9.21 4.21 11.56
C ARG A 377 9.53 5.68 11.82
N ALA A 378 10.80 6.02 12.06
CA ALA A 378 11.22 7.41 12.19
C ALA A 378 11.09 8.15 10.86
N ARG A 379 11.51 7.54 9.75
CA ARG A 379 11.41 8.10 8.38
C ARG A 379 9.98 8.45 8.03
N VAL A 380 9.03 7.53 8.22
CA VAL A 380 7.60 7.77 7.96
C VAL A 380 7.04 8.91 8.83
N LYS A 381 7.45 8.99 10.11
CA LYS A 381 7.07 10.11 10.98
C LYS A 381 7.64 11.44 10.48
N TYR A 382 8.91 11.46 10.07
CA TYR A 382 9.54 12.64 9.50
C TYR A 382 8.88 13.07 8.20
N GLU A 383 8.56 12.14 7.29
CA GLU A 383 7.83 12.45 6.05
C GLU A 383 6.45 13.06 6.33
N ARG A 384 5.72 12.51 7.31
CA ARG A 384 4.43 13.07 7.73
C ARG A 384 4.58 14.49 8.29
N VAL A 385 5.54 14.72 9.18
CA VAL A 385 5.79 16.04 9.76
C VAL A 385 6.28 17.02 8.70
N ALA A 386 7.15 16.59 7.80
CA ALA A 386 7.63 17.39 6.68
C ALA A 386 6.47 17.81 5.77
N LYS A 387 5.53 16.90 5.46
CA LYS A 387 4.34 17.24 4.68
C LYS A 387 3.48 18.28 5.37
N ILE A 388 3.23 18.12 6.68
CA ILE A 388 2.47 19.12 7.47
C ILE A 388 3.19 20.47 7.49
N LEU A 389 4.53 20.47 7.61
CA LEU A 389 5.31 21.70 7.55
C LEU A 389 5.20 22.36 6.18
N VAL A 390 5.30 21.60 5.08
CA VAL A 390 5.10 22.14 3.72
C VAL A 390 3.71 22.75 3.57
N ASP A 391 2.66 22.05 3.99
CA ASP A 391 1.28 22.56 3.93
C ASP A 391 1.12 23.84 4.78
N ALA A 392 1.74 23.89 5.97
CA ALA A 392 1.74 25.08 6.83
C ALA A 392 2.52 26.24 6.20
N THR A 393 3.69 25.99 5.59
CA THR A 393 4.46 27.03 4.89
C THR A 393 3.68 27.63 3.73
N ALA A 394 3.02 26.79 2.93
CA ALA A 394 2.16 27.24 1.84
C ALA A 394 0.97 28.06 2.37
N GLY A 395 0.34 27.63 3.46
CA GLY A 395 -0.74 28.38 4.12
C GLY A 395 -0.29 29.76 4.62
N ILE A 396 0.91 29.85 5.19
CA ILE A 396 1.50 31.11 5.66
C ILE A 396 1.87 32.01 4.48
N ASP A 397 2.41 31.45 3.40
CA ASP A 397 2.71 32.21 2.17
C ASP A 397 1.44 32.76 1.53
N HIS A 398 0.36 31.98 1.47
CA HIS A 398 -0.95 32.46 1.01
C HIS A 398 -1.49 33.57 1.92
N LEU A 399 -1.39 33.42 3.24
CA LEU A 399 -1.79 34.46 4.18
C LEU A 399 -0.97 35.74 3.97
N ALA A 400 0.34 35.63 3.75
CA ALA A 400 1.21 36.76 3.46
C ALA A 400 0.84 37.46 2.15
N GLU A 401 0.44 36.71 1.11
CA GLU A 401 -0.06 37.23 -0.17
C GLU A 401 -1.38 37.99 0.02
N PHE A 402 -2.35 37.40 0.75
CA PHE A 402 -3.62 38.08 1.05
C PHE A 402 -3.44 39.37 1.87
N LEU A 403 -2.43 39.41 2.73
CA LEU A 403 -2.11 40.58 3.57
C LEU A 403 -1.13 41.55 2.90
N GLN A 404 -0.66 41.28 1.67
CA GLN A 404 0.23 42.15 0.91
C GLN A 404 -0.30 43.60 0.75
N PRO A 405 -1.61 43.85 0.55
CA PRO A 405 -2.14 45.22 0.41
C PRO A 405 -2.06 46.08 1.68
N ILE A 406 -1.86 45.46 2.85
CA ILE A 406 -1.85 46.15 4.14
C ILE A 406 -0.42 46.58 4.45
N LYS A 407 -0.20 47.90 4.42
CA LYS A 407 1.10 48.51 4.71
C LYS A 407 1.27 48.70 6.21
N LEU A 408 2.36 48.19 6.78
CA LEU A 408 2.74 48.45 8.16
C LEU A 408 3.48 49.80 8.23
N ASP A 409 3.29 50.58 9.29
CA ASP A 409 3.89 51.93 9.40
C ASP A 409 5.42 51.91 9.62
N ARG A 410 5.99 50.71 9.77
CA ARG A 410 7.41 50.45 9.91
C ARG A 410 7.85 49.33 8.97
N GLU A 411 7.76 49.56 7.67
CA GLU A 411 8.44 48.71 6.69
C GLU A 411 9.94 49.00 6.77
N ALA A 412 10.70 48.09 7.38
CA ALA A 412 12.12 47.97 7.09
C ALA A 412 12.27 47.56 5.61
N PRO A 413 13.29 48.08 4.90
CA PRO A 413 13.39 47.92 3.46
C PRO A 413 13.49 46.44 3.10
N GLU A 414 12.71 46.04 2.09
CA GLU A 414 12.80 44.76 1.39
C GLU A 414 14.27 44.48 1.01
N THR A 415 14.99 43.79 1.88
CA THR A 415 16.36 43.34 1.67
C THR A 415 16.51 41.92 2.21
N ALA A 416 15.61 41.04 1.82
CA ALA A 416 15.93 39.62 1.75
C ALA A 416 16.34 39.33 0.31
N ALA A 417 17.65 39.17 0.10
CA ALA A 417 18.22 38.76 -1.17
C ALA A 417 17.50 37.51 -1.72
N PRO A 418 17.29 37.41 -3.05
CA PRO A 418 16.65 36.26 -3.67
C PRO A 418 17.57 35.05 -3.53
N GLY A 419 17.38 34.25 -2.47
CA GLY A 419 18.17 33.06 -2.19
C GLY A 419 18.37 32.71 -0.72
N ALA A 420 18.04 33.59 0.23
CA ALA A 420 17.94 33.19 1.63
C ALA A 420 16.61 32.46 1.85
N ALA A 421 16.63 31.25 2.42
CA ALA A 421 15.43 30.52 2.78
C ALA A 421 14.52 31.46 3.60
N ARG A 422 13.33 31.77 3.07
CA ARG A 422 12.34 32.56 3.81
C ARG A 422 12.06 31.82 5.11
N ASN A 423 12.47 32.40 6.23
CA ASN A 423 12.11 31.86 7.52
C ASN A 423 10.59 32.02 7.68
N VAL A 424 9.90 30.90 7.77
CA VAL A 424 8.44 30.80 7.93
C VAL A 424 7.97 31.54 9.19
N GLU A 425 8.83 31.61 10.19
CA GLU A 425 8.59 32.34 11.45
C GLU A 425 8.56 33.86 11.21
N ASP A 426 9.47 34.41 10.41
CA ASP A 426 9.53 35.84 10.10
C ASP A 426 8.33 36.28 9.23
N THR A 427 7.91 35.43 8.29
CA THR A 427 6.71 35.69 7.46
C THR A 427 5.43 35.61 8.29
N LEU A 428 5.34 34.68 9.24
CA LEU A 428 4.21 34.56 10.16
C LEU A 428 4.10 35.75 11.12
N VAL A 429 5.22 36.21 11.70
CA VAL A 429 5.28 37.43 12.54
C VAL A 429 4.82 38.65 11.75
N THR A 430 5.21 38.76 10.48
CA THR A 430 4.77 39.84 9.60
C THR A 430 3.27 39.78 9.32
N CYS A 431 2.71 38.57 9.12
CA CYS A 431 1.27 38.37 8.96
C CYS A 431 0.49 38.76 10.22
N ASP A 432 0.99 38.39 11.42
CA ASP A 432 0.36 38.71 12.71
C ASP A 432 0.28 40.22 12.96
N LEU A 433 1.37 40.96 12.68
CA LEU A 433 1.38 42.41 12.78
C LEU A 433 0.38 43.07 11.82
N LYS A 434 0.25 42.55 10.59
CA LYS A 434 -0.71 43.06 9.59
C LYS A 434 -2.16 42.78 9.97
N LEU A 435 -2.44 41.58 10.48
CA LEU A 435 -3.76 41.21 11.00
C LEU A 435 -4.14 42.03 12.22
N THR A 436 -3.20 42.26 13.14
CA THR A 436 -3.40 43.12 14.32
C THR A 436 -3.72 44.56 13.91
N LYS A 437 -3.04 45.09 12.89
CA LYS A 437 -3.37 46.41 12.32
C LYS A 437 -4.75 46.44 11.68
N LEU A 438 -5.16 45.40 10.93
CA LEU A 438 -6.53 45.30 10.40
C LEU A 438 -7.59 45.22 11.50
N LEU A 439 -7.33 44.45 12.55
CA LEU A 439 -8.21 44.35 13.73
C LEU A 439 -8.37 45.71 14.41
N ALA A 440 -7.28 46.46 14.56
CA ALA A 440 -7.32 47.82 15.10
C ALA A 440 -8.09 48.80 14.18
N LEU A 441 -7.96 48.66 12.86
CA LEU A 441 -8.67 49.51 11.88
C LEU A 441 -10.16 49.19 11.76
N THR A 442 -10.59 47.99 12.11
CA THR A 442 -12.00 47.55 12.00
C THR A 442 -12.84 47.87 13.23
N ASN A 443 -12.29 48.53 14.26
CA ASN A 443 -13.00 48.86 15.52
C ASN A 443 -13.78 47.66 16.12
N MET A 444 -13.26 46.45 15.93
CA MET A 444 -13.71 45.30 16.72
C MET A 444 -13.02 45.39 18.09
N GLU A 445 -13.48 46.32 18.95
CA GLU A 445 -13.28 46.13 20.39
C GLU A 445 -13.82 44.74 20.75
N PRO A 446 -13.11 43.95 21.57
CA PRO A 446 -13.63 42.69 22.05
C PRO A 446 -14.85 43.00 22.93
N GLN A 447 -16.05 42.88 22.36
CA GLN A 447 -17.31 42.89 23.08
C GLN A 447 -17.40 41.62 23.93
N GLY A 448 -16.69 41.61 25.05
CA GLY A 448 -16.76 40.58 26.08
C GLY A 448 -16.40 39.16 25.64
N PRO A 449 -16.22 38.23 26.57
CA PRO A 449 -16.03 36.84 26.23
C PRO A 449 -17.35 36.29 25.62
N PRO A 450 -17.30 35.55 24.49
CA PRO A 450 -18.48 34.92 23.93
C PRO A 450 -19.09 33.92 24.94
N PRO A 451 -20.43 33.78 24.98
CA PRO A 451 -21.10 32.83 25.86
C PRO A 451 -20.75 31.40 25.41
N GLY A 452 -19.69 30.86 26.00
CA GLY A 452 -19.13 29.56 25.67
C GLY A 452 -17.71 29.37 26.24
N LEU A 453 -16.96 30.46 26.49
CA LEU A 453 -15.58 30.33 27.00
C LEU A 453 -15.47 29.98 28.50
N LEU A 454 -16.54 30.12 29.28
CA LEU A 454 -16.52 29.71 30.69
C LEU A 454 -16.58 28.17 30.84
N GLU A 455 -17.08 27.48 29.82
CA GLU A 455 -17.21 26.02 29.80
C GLU A 455 -15.93 25.38 29.24
N THR A 456 -15.29 26.02 28.25
CA THR A 456 -13.98 25.57 27.74
C THR A 456 -12.86 25.83 28.74
N ALA A 457 -12.83 26.97 29.44
CA ALA A 457 -11.82 27.22 30.48
C ALA A 457 -11.98 26.29 31.71
N LYS A 458 -13.21 25.91 32.06
CA LYS A 458 -13.49 24.90 33.09
C LYS A 458 -13.13 23.49 32.60
N MET A 459 -13.35 23.19 31.33
CA MET A 459 -13.00 21.89 30.72
C MET A 459 -11.48 21.73 30.55
N GLU A 460 -10.76 22.81 30.23
CA GLU A 460 -9.30 22.84 30.13
C GLU A 460 -8.63 22.76 31.50
N SER A 461 -9.19 23.44 32.51
CA SER A 461 -8.78 23.28 33.92
C SER A 461 -9.11 21.88 34.48
N ALA A 462 -10.20 21.26 34.05
CA ALA A 462 -10.57 19.90 34.44
C ALA A 462 -9.65 18.85 33.78
N LEU A 463 -9.32 19.02 32.49
CA LEU A 463 -8.40 18.16 31.73
C LEU A 463 -6.96 18.27 32.23
N SER A 464 -6.51 19.45 32.66
CA SER A 464 -5.19 19.64 33.27
C SER A 464 -5.08 18.96 34.64
N SER A 465 -6.18 18.89 35.41
CA SER A 465 -6.22 18.13 36.68
C SER A 465 -6.35 16.61 36.50
N MET A 466 -6.85 16.16 35.33
CA MET A 466 -6.98 14.73 34.97
C MET A 466 -5.72 14.15 34.28
N ALA A 467 -4.68 14.97 34.07
CA ALA A 467 -3.42 14.55 33.47
C ALA A 467 -2.57 13.61 34.38
N GLN A 468 -3.02 13.35 35.60
CA GLN A 468 -2.52 12.24 36.40
C GLN A 468 -3.55 11.10 36.35
N SER A 469 -3.22 10.09 35.54
CA SER A 469 -3.79 8.73 35.59
C SER A 469 -5.09 8.44 34.84
N ILE A 470 -5.12 8.61 33.51
CA ILE A 470 -6.05 7.83 32.65
C ILE A 470 -5.33 7.32 31.39
N ARG A 471 -5.16 5.99 31.33
CA ARG A 471 -4.69 5.25 30.15
C ARG A 471 -5.83 5.19 29.13
N VAL A 472 -5.76 6.01 28.09
CA VAL A 472 -6.69 5.99 26.95
C VAL A 472 -6.31 4.85 26.02
N ARG A 473 -7.21 3.86 25.88
CA ARG A 473 -7.09 2.74 24.94
C ARG A 473 -7.63 3.21 23.59
N LEU A 474 -6.78 3.26 22.56
CA LEU A 474 -7.20 3.56 21.20
C LEU A 474 -7.98 2.35 20.62
N PRO A 475 -8.94 2.58 19.70
CA PRO A 475 -9.70 1.52 19.05
C PRO A 475 -8.75 0.54 18.34
N GLU A 476 -8.90 -0.74 18.65
CA GLU A 476 -8.31 -1.85 17.91
C GLU A 476 -8.78 -1.74 16.46
N ALA A 477 -7.84 -1.44 15.56
CA ALA A 477 -8.05 -1.56 14.13
C ALA A 477 -8.16 -3.06 13.81
N ASP A 478 -9.11 -3.34 12.93
CA ASP A 478 -9.61 -4.66 12.60
C ASP A 478 -8.48 -5.65 12.30
N ALA A 479 -8.68 -6.86 12.80
CA ALA A 479 -7.93 -8.03 12.41
C ALA A 479 -8.14 -8.23 10.91
N ASP A 480 -7.12 -7.90 10.12
CA ASP A 480 -7.00 -8.45 8.79
C ASP A 480 -6.72 -9.94 8.96
N GLU A 481 -7.78 -10.70 8.68
CA GLU A 481 -7.83 -12.14 8.59
C GLU A 481 -6.65 -12.67 7.77
N ASP A 482 -6.00 -13.68 8.32
CA ASP A 482 -5.09 -14.58 7.62
C ASP A 482 -5.68 -14.94 6.25
N ARG A 483 -5.05 -14.44 5.17
CA ARG A 483 -5.33 -14.93 3.84
C ARG A 483 -4.08 -14.97 2.98
N ASP A 484 -3.74 -16.20 2.68
CA ASP A 484 -2.84 -16.69 1.65
C ASP A 484 -1.36 -16.46 1.95
N GLU A 485 -0.86 -17.34 2.84
CA GLU A 485 0.49 -17.90 2.79
C GLU A 485 0.68 -18.51 1.38
N ASP A 486 1.04 -17.67 0.40
CA ASP A 486 1.61 -18.14 -0.85
C ASP A 486 2.97 -18.74 -0.49
N GLU A 487 2.93 -20.03 -0.17
CA GLU A 487 4.01 -20.99 -0.28
C GLU A 487 4.66 -20.78 -1.64
N TYR A 488 5.72 -19.96 -1.67
CA TYR A 488 6.66 -19.94 -2.78
C TYR A 488 7.27 -21.34 -2.80
N GLU A 489 6.69 -22.22 -3.61
CA GLU A 489 7.40 -23.38 -4.15
C GLU A 489 8.72 -22.84 -4.68
N ASP A 490 9.82 -23.23 -4.04
CA ASP A 490 11.17 -23.17 -4.60
C ASP A 490 11.15 -23.98 -5.90
N GLU A 491 10.67 -23.35 -6.98
CA GLU A 491 10.81 -23.85 -8.34
C GLU A 491 12.29 -23.77 -8.69
N LEU A 492 12.94 -24.89 -8.40
CA LEU A 492 14.09 -25.45 -9.12
C LEU A 492 15.29 -24.51 -9.16
N ASP A 493 16.26 -24.82 -8.28
CA ASP A 493 17.67 -24.65 -8.59
C ASP A 493 17.93 -25.16 -10.02
N GLU A 494 17.87 -24.25 -11.01
CA GLU A 494 18.33 -24.50 -12.36
C GLU A 494 19.85 -24.71 -12.25
N GLU A 495 20.21 -25.98 -12.13
CA GLU A 495 21.55 -26.50 -12.16
C GLU A 495 22.29 -25.89 -13.36
N VAL A 496 23.04 -24.80 -13.09
CA VAL A 496 23.72 -24.01 -14.12
C VAL A 496 24.65 -24.96 -14.89
N TRP A 497 24.26 -25.28 -16.12
CA TRP A 497 24.98 -26.26 -16.91
C TRP A 497 26.41 -25.80 -17.15
N ASN A 498 27.34 -26.50 -16.51
CA ASN A 498 28.75 -26.28 -16.68
C ASN A 498 29.14 -26.34 -18.17
N ARG A 499 30.12 -25.53 -18.62
CA ARG A 499 30.50 -25.36 -20.04
C ARG A 499 30.67 -26.68 -20.82
N LYS A 500 31.07 -27.75 -20.16
CA LYS A 500 31.20 -29.10 -20.74
C LYS A 500 29.85 -29.76 -21.02
N HIS A 501 28.85 -29.58 -20.17
CA HIS A 501 27.47 -30.07 -20.34
C HIS A 501 26.78 -29.37 -21.51
N VAL A 502 26.90 -28.03 -21.62
CA VAL A 502 26.34 -27.27 -22.76
C VAL A 502 26.97 -27.73 -24.08
N LYS A 503 28.30 -27.92 -24.12
CA LYS A 503 28.99 -28.44 -25.32
C LYS A 503 28.56 -29.86 -25.67
N TYR A 504 28.46 -30.76 -24.69
CA TYR A 504 28.04 -32.14 -24.90
C TYR A 504 26.59 -32.22 -25.42
N ASN A 505 25.68 -31.43 -24.83
CA ASN A 505 24.27 -31.43 -25.20
C ASN A 505 24.04 -30.77 -26.57
N SER A 506 24.74 -29.67 -26.87
CA SER A 506 24.78 -29.05 -28.21
C SER A 506 25.29 -30.05 -29.27
N GLN A 507 26.36 -30.78 -28.97
CA GLN A 507 26.92 -31.79 -29.88
C GLN A 507 25.95 -32.95 -30.10
N GLN A 508 25.26 -33.43 -29.06
CA GLN A 508 24.20 -34.43 -29.19
C GLN A 508 23.01 -33.93 -30.02
N LEU A 509 22.60 -32.66 -29.86
CA LEU A 509 21.50 -32.08 -30.63
C LEU A 509 21.86 -31.98 -32.12
N LEU A 510 23.08 -31.53 -32.42
CA LEU A 510 23.64 -31.51 -33.78
C LEU A 510 23.71 -32.92 -34.37
N GLU A 511 24.15 -33.91 -33.60
CA GLU A 511 24.22 -35.30 -34.07
C GLU A 511 22.83 -35.89 -34.32
N LYS A 512 21.83 -35.56 -33.49
CA LYS A 512 20.42 -35.94 -33.70
C LYS A 512 19.83 -35.26 -34.94
N GLN A 513 20.13 -33.99 -35.19
CA GLN A 513 19.71 -33.30 -36.41
C GLN A 513 20.38 -33.90 -37.66
N GLN A 514 21.68 -34.19 -37.61
CA GLN A 514 22.38 -34.88 -38.70
C GLN A 514 21.83 -36.29 -38.95
N LYS A 515 21.47 -37.04 -37.89
CA LYS A 515 20.80 -38.35 -38.03
C LYS A 515 19.40 -38.22 -38.64
N LYS A 516 18.64 -37.18 -38.30
CA LYS A 516 17.33 -36.86 -38.93
C LYS A 516 17.48 -36.49 -40.41
N LEU A 517 18.48 -35.67 -40.76
CA LEU A 517 18.82 -35.34 -42.15
C LEU A 517 19.25 -36.58 -42.95
N LYS A 518 20.11 -37.43 -42.38
CA LYS A 518 20.51 -38.71 -43.00
C LYS A 518 19.33 -39.68 -43.17
N LYS A 519 18.37 -39.71 -42.23
CA LYS A 519 17.11 -40.48 -42.38
C LYS A 519 16.20 -39.92 -43.48
N LYS A 520 16.08 -38.59 -43.62
CA LYS A 520 15.34 -37.96 -44.74
C LYS A 520 15.95 -38.32 -46.10
N ILE A 521 17.28 -38.30 -46.20
CA ILE A 521 18.00 -38.65 -47.44
C ILE A 521 17.86 -40.15 -47.76
N LYS A 522 17.83 -41.03 -46.75
CA LYS A 522 17.54 -42.47 -46.96
C LYS A 522 16.08 -42.77 -47.28
N GLY A 523 15.14 -41.90 -46.88
CA GLY A 523 13.71 -42.02 -47.16
C GLY A 523 13.31 -41.60 -48.59
N SER A 524 14.13 -40.79 -49.27
CA SER A 524 13.89 -40.39 -50.67
C SER A 524 14.60 -41.31 -51.68
N LYS A 525 14.48 -42.64 -51.52
CA LYS A 525 14.72 -43.55 -52.65
C LYS A 525 13.44 -43.60 -53.49
N PRO A 526 13.50 -43.33 -54.80
CA PRO A 526 12.32 -43.40 -55.65
C PRO A 526 11.83 -44.85 -55.72
N ARG A 527 10.52 -45.05 -55.56
CA ARG A 527 9.86 -46.31 -55.92
C ARG A 527 10.16 -46.56 -57.40
N LYS A 528 10.82 -47.68 -57.72
CA LYS A 528 10.89 -48.20 -59.08
C LYS A 528 9.47 -48.61 -59.50
N GLU A 529 9.07 -48.14 -60.67
CA GLU A 529 8.02 -48.76 -61.50
C GLU A 529 8.43 -50.16 -61.95
#